data_AF-A0A428HPE1-F1
#
_entry.id   AF-A0A428HPE1-F1
#
_cell.length_a   1.000
_cell.length_b   1.000
_cell.length_c   1.000
_cell.angle_alpha   90.00
_cell.angle_beta   90.00
_cell.angle_gamma   90.00
#
_symmetry.space_group_name_H-M   'P 1'
#
loop_
_entity.id
_entity.type
_entity.pdbx_description
1 polymer ?
#
loop_
_entity_poly.entity_id
_entity_poly.type
_entity_poly.pdbx_seq_one_letter_code
_entity_poly.pdbx_strand_id
1 'polypeptide(L)'
;MANVFDYINDFFAGGEEALRNIEKELERSFIKNILAPAKKARISTIEKDTEKYMKISLLSAQESLKEVSKNIDSSMKGEFSTKIVETIETKSKEYPNALNGTK
;
A
#
# COMPACT_ATOMS: atom_id res chain seq x y z
N MET A 1 48.98 -17.78 40.27
CA MET A 1 49.53 -17.56 38.92
C MET A 1 48.42 -17.94 37.95
N ALA A 2 47.96 -17.01 37.11
CA ALA A 2 47.03 -17.35 36.04
C ALA A 2 47.72 -18.35 35.09
N ASN A 3 47.04 -19.43 34.72
CA ASN A 3 47.61 -20.47 33.87
C ASN A 3 47.70 -19.93 32.44
N VAL A 4 48.78 -20.25 31.71
CA VAL A 4 48.94 -19.87 30.30
C VAL A 4 47.73 -20.34 29.47
N PHE A 5 47.10 -21.45 29.87
CA PHE A 5 45.85 -21.92 29.28
C PHE A 5 44.65 -20.99 29.49
N ASP A 6 44.55 -20.32 30.63
CA ASP A 6 43.45 -19.36 30.89
C ASP A 6 43.61 -18.12 29.99
N TYR A 7 44.84 -17.64 29.81
CA TYR A 7 45.13 -16.51 28.93
C TYR A 7 44.87 -16.83 27.44
N ILE A 8 45.18 -18.06 27.02
CA ILE A 8 44.88 -18.54 25.66
C ILE A 8 43.37 -18.63 25.45
N ASN A 9 42.63 -19.17 26.41
CA ASN A 9 41.17 -19.26 26.33
C ASN A 9 40.50 -17.88 26.30
N ASP A 10 40.94 -16.93 27.14
CA ASP A 10 40.40 -15.56 27.13
C ASP A 10 40.70 -14.84 25.80
N PHE A 11 41.87 -15.05 25.21
CA PHE A 11 42.22 -14.49 23.90
C PHE A 11 41.33 -15.03 22.77
N PHE A 12 41.11 -16.34 22.71
CA PHE A 12 40.24 -16.95 21.70
C PHE A 12 38.75 -16.65 21.95
N ALA A 13 38.31 -16.57 23.21
CA ALA A 13 36.96 -16.17 23.57
C ALA A 13 36.65 -14.72 23.13
N GLY A 14 37.62 -13.80 23.28
CA GLY A 14 37.50 -12.44 22.76
C GLY A 14 37.40 -12.38 21.23
N GLY A 15 38.07 -13.30 20.53
CA GLY A 15 37.98 -13.45 19.07
C GLY A 15 36.60 -13.91 18.59
N GLU A 16 36.00 -14.89 19.26
CA GLU A 16 34.65 -15.37 18.96
C GLU A 16 33.59 -14.29 19.21
N GLU A 17 33.71 -13.56 20.32
CA GLU A 17 32.82 -12.44 20.62
C GLU A 17 32.95 -11.30 19.60
N ALA A 18 34.17 -10.98 19.16
CA ALA A 18 34.41 -9.99 18.12
C ALA A 18 33.77 -10.40 16.78
N LEU A 19 33.92 -11.66 16.37
CA LEU A 19 33.30 -12.18 15.14
C LEU A 19 31.76 -12.13 15.22
N ARG A 20 31.19 -12.51 16.35
CA ARG A 20 29.73 -12.43 16.60
C ARG A 20 29.23 -10.99 16.55
N ASN A 21 30.01 -10.03 17.04
CA ASN A 21 29.65 -8.62 16.98
C ASN A 21 29.70 -8.08 15.54
N ILE A 22 30.71 -8.48 14.76
CA ILE A 22 30.81 -8.15 13.33
C ILE A 22 29.62 -8.72 12.56
N GLU A 23 29.24 -9.97 12.81
CA GLU A 23 28.07 -10.59 12.18
C GLU A 23 26.79 -9.81 12.48
N LYS A 24 26.53 -9.48 13.75
CA LYS A 24 25.38 -8.68 14.16
C LYS A 24 25.37 -7.29 13.54
N GLU A 25 26.52 -6.64 13.39
CA GLU A 25 26.64 -5.34 12.73
C GLU A 25 26.36 -5.44 11.23
N LEU A 26 26.85 -6.48 10.57
CA LEU A 26 26.56 -6.77 9.17
C LEU A 26 25.07 -7.02 8.96
N GLU A 27 24.43 -7.85 9.79
CA GLU A 27 22.99 -8.10 9.76
C GLU A 27 22.18 -6.81 9.94
N ARG A 28 22.53 -5.99 10.95
CA ARG A 28 21.88 -4.70 11.20
C ARG A 28 22.04 -3.77 10.01
N SER A 29 23.23 -3.71 9.42
CA SER A 29 23.51 -2.92 8.22
C SER A 29 22.67 -3.39 7.04
N PHE A 30 22.60 -4.70 6.80
CA PHE A 30 21.79 -5.29 5.73
C PHE A 30 20.29 -4.98 5.91
N ILE A 31 19.75 -5.15 7.12
CA ILE A 31 18.37 -4.83 7.43
C ILE A 31 18.10 -3.34 7.19
N LYS A 32 18.96 -2.46 7.71
CA LYS A 32 18.76 -1.01 7.66
C LYS A 32 18.91 -0.44 6.25
N ASN A 33 19.89 -0.92 5.50
CA ASN A 33 20.31 -0.29 4.25
C ASN A 33 19.72 -0.98 3.00
N ILE A 34 19.27 -2.24 3.12
CA ILE A 34 18.73 -3.00 1.99
C ILE A 34 17.28 -3.37 2.23
N LEU A 35 16.98 -4.12 3.30
CA LEU A 35 15.63 -4.65 3.51
C LEU A 35 14.60 -3.57 3.86
N ALA A 36 14.93 -2.64 4.75
CA ALA A 36 14.00 -1.59 5.16
C ALA A 36 13.64 -0.64 4.01
N PRO A 37 14.59 -0.15 3.18
CA PRO A 37 14.26 0.62 1.99
C PRO A 37 13.45 -0.19 0.97
N ALA A 38 13.81 -1.45 0.71
CA ALA A 38 13.06 -2.31 -0.20
C ALA A 38 11.60 -2.52 0.27
N LYS A 39 11.38 -2.71 1.58
CA LYS A 39 10.04 -2.80 2.17
C LYS A 39 9.25 -1.52 1.98
N LYS A 40 9.86 -0.35 2.23
CA LYS A 40 9.22 0.96 2.01
C LYS A 40 8.83 1.17 0.55
N ALA A 41 9.73 0.84 -0.38
CA ALA A 41 9.45 0.92 -1.82
C ALA A 41 8.25 0.04 -2.19
N ARG A 42 8.19 -1.19 -1.66
CA ARG A 42 7.07 -2.10 -1.92
C ARG A 42 5.74 -1.59 -1.37
N ILE A 43 5.73 -1.00 -0.17
CA ILE A 43 4.55 -0.34 0.39
C ILE A 43 4.07 0.77 -0.55
N SER A 44 4.99 1.65 -0.99
CA SER A 44 4.63 2.74 -1.91
C SER A 44 4.07 2.23 -3.24
N THR A 45 4.59 1.13 -3.78
CA THR A 45 4.03 0.50 -4.98
C THR A 45 2.62 -0.02 -4.73
N ILE A 46 2.39 -0.72 -3.61
CA ILE A 46 1.06 -1.23 -3.25
C ILE A 46 0.05 -0.09 -3.12
N GLU A 47 0.43 1.01 -2.48
CA GLU A 47 -0.42 2.19 -2.33
C GLU A 47 -0.82 2.76 -3.70
N LYS A 48 0.15 2.97 -4.60
CA LYS A 48 -0.09 3.48 -5.95
C LYS A 48 -0.95 2.54 -6.81
N ASP A 49 -0.68 1.24 -6.74
CA ASP A 49 -1.45 0.24 -7.47
C ASP A 49 -2.88 0.20 -6.95
N THR A 50 -3.07 0.23 -5.63
CA THR A 50 -4.40 0.28 -5.00
C THR A 50 -5.16 1.53 -5.43
N GLU A 51 -4.55 2.72 -5.38
CA GLU A 51 -5.16 3.96 -5.85
C GLU A 51 -5.58 3.87 -7.32
N LYS A 52 -4.72 3.31 -8.18
CA LYS A 52 -5.02 3.08 -9.59
C LYS A 52 -6.22 2.15 -9.78
N TYR A 53 -6.27 1.01 -9.07
CA TYR A 53 -7.39 0.07 -9.17
C TYR A 53 -8.69 0.69 -8.66
N MET A 54 -8.66 1.40 -7.54
CA MET A 54 -9.83 2.09 -7.01
C MET A 54 -10.36 3.14 -8.00
N LYS A 55 -9.47 3.92 -8.63
CA LYS A 55 -9.87 4.89 -9.65
C LYS A 55 -10.54 4.22 -10.86
N ILE A 56 -10.02 3.08 -11.33
CA ILE A 56 -10.64 2.30 -12.40
C ILE A 56 -12.04 1.82 -11.98
N SER A 57 -12.18 1.28 -10.77
CA SER A 57 -13.48 0.83 -10.25
C SER A 57 -14.50 1.97 -10.13
N LEU A 58 -14.08 3.16 -9.68
CA LEU A 58 -14.95 4.33 -9.59
C LEU A 58 -15.42 4.83 -10.96
N LEU A 59 -14.53 4.83 -11.96
CA LEU A 59 -14.90 5.17 -13.33
C LEU A 59 -15.87 4.14 -13.92
N SER A 60 -15.64 2.85 -13.69
CA SER A 60 -16.55 1.79 -14.12
C SER A 60 -17.93 1.92 -13.47
N ALA A 61 -18.00 2.21 -12.16
CA ALA A 61 -19.26 2.48 -11.48
C ALA A 61 -19.97 3.72 -12.05
N GLN A 62 -19.22 4.77 -12.39
CA GLN A 62 -19.75 5.96 -13.05
C GLN A 62 -20.39 5.63 -14.40
N GLU A 63 -19.75 4.79 -15.20
CA GLU A 63 -20.25 4.33 -16.50
C GLU A 63 -21.50 3.46 -16.34
N SER A 64 -21.51 2.50 -15.42
CA SER A 64 -22.70 1.68 -15.13
C SER A 64 -23.89 2.53 -14.70
N LEU A 65 -23.68 3.55 -13.87
CA LEU A 65 -24.76 4.48 -13.47
C LEU A 65 -25.31 5.26 -14.67
N LYS A 66 -24.45 5.68 -15.61
CA LYS A 66 -24.91 6.34 -16.85
C LYS A 66 -25.73 5.41 -17.72
N GLU A 67 -25.36 4.14 -17.81
CA GLU A 67 -26.12 3.13 -18.55
C GLU A 67 -27.50 2.88 -17.92
N VAL A 68 -27.55 2.72 -16.59
CA VAL A 68 -28.81 2.61 -15.85
C VAL A 68 -29.70 3.84 -16.08
N SER A 69 -29.12 5.04 -16.01
CA SER A 69 -29.82 6.30 -16.28
C SER A 69 -30.48 6.30 -17.66
N LYS A 70 -29.72 5.91 -18.70
CA LYS A 70 -30.22 5.81 -20.09
C LYS A 70 -31.34 4.76 -20.23
N ASN A 71 -31.23 3.63 -19.54
CA ASN A 71 -32.26 2.59 -19.55
C ASN A 71 -33.55 3.06 -18.86
N ILE A 72 -33.46 3.83 -17.77
CA ILE A 72 -34.63 4.43 -17.11
C ILE A 72 -35.29 5.47 -18.02
N ASP A 73 -34.51 6.38 -18.60
CA ASP A 73 -35.02 7.43 -19.49
C ASP A 73 -35.75 6.85 -20.72
N SER A 74 -35.21 5.76 -21.29
CA SER A 74 -35.82 5.08 -22.43
C SER A 74 -37.08 4.26 -22.09
N SER A 75 -37.15 3.68 -20.87
CA SER A 75 -38.24 2.77 -20.47
C SER A 75 -39.39 3.46 -19.73
N MET A 76 -39.13 4.59 -19.06
CA MET A 76 -40.11 5.32 -18.26
C MET A 76 -40.16 6.78 -18.67
N LYS A 77 -41.35 7.27 -19.03
CA LYS A 77 -41.58 8.68 -19.38
C LYS A 77 -42.40 9.38 -18.28
N GLY A 78 -42.01 10.59 -17.93
CA GLY A 78 -42.74 11.46 -17.00
C GLY A 78 -41.85 12.09 -15.94
N GLU A 79 -42.41 13.01 -15.17
CA GLU A 79 -41.68 13.84 -14.19
C GLU A 79 -40.94 13.01 -13.12
N PHE A 80 -41.50 11.86 -12.74
CA PHE A 80 -40.86 10.95 -11.80
C PHE A 80 -39.58 10.30 -12.37
N SER A 81 -39.58 9.86 -13.64
CA SER A 81 -38.40 9.24 -14.25
C SER A 81 -37.31 10.29 -14.50
N THR A 82 -37.68 11.50 -14.93
CA THR A 82 -36.76 12.62 -15.08
C THR A 82 -36.02 12.92 -13.78
N LYS A 83 -36.73 12.98 -12.65
CA LYS A 83 -36.11 13.24 -11.34
C LYS A 83 -35.14 12.15 -10.90
N ILE A 84 -35.43 10.88 -11.21
CA ILE A 84 -34.53 9.76 -10.93
C ILE A 84 -33.26 9.87 -11.78
N VAL A 85 -33.40 10.10 -13.09
CA VAL A 85 -32.29 10.28 -14.03
C VAL A 85 -31.37 11.42 -13.59
N GLU A 86 -31.93 12.58 -13.27
CA GLU A 86 -31.18 13.74 -12.76
C GLU A 86 -30.42 13.42 -11.46
N THR A 87 -31.06 12.68 -10.55
CA THR A 87 -30.43 12.27 -9.29
C THR A 87 -29.25 11.34 -9.52
N ILE A 88 -29.41 10.34 -10.40
CA ILE A 88 -28.35 9.38 -10.77
C ILE A 88 -27.18 10.12 -11.42
N GLU A 89 -27.45 11.01 -12.38
CA GLU A 89 -26.40 11.78 -13.06
C GLU A 89 -25.65 12.71 -12.11
N THR A 90 -26.37 13.36 -11.19
CA THR A 90 -25.76 14.24 -10.19
C THR A 90 -24.84 13.45 -9.26
N LYS A 91 -25.33 12.33 -8.72
CA LYS A 91 -24.55 11.48 -7.82
C LYS A 91 -23.38 10.79 -8.51
N SER A 92 -23.55 10.40 -9.77
CA SER A 92 -22.49 9.81 -10.61
C SER A 92 -21.26 10.72 -10.75
N LYS A 93 -21.45 12.06 -10.74
CA LYS A 93 -20.33 13.03 -10.79
C LYS A 93 -19.46 13.06 -9.54
N GLU A 94 -19.93 12.52 -8.42
CA GLU A 94 -19.17 12.46 -7.16
C GLU A 94 -18.10 11.35 -7.17
N TYR A 95 -18.31 10.28 -7.96
CA TYR A 95 -17.44 9.09 -7.99
C TYR A 95 -15.98 9.34 -8.38
N PRO A 96 -15.66 10.13 -9.43
CA PRO A 96 -14.26 10.43 -9.80
C PRO A 96 -13.45 11.10 -8.70
N ASN A 97 -14.11 11.79 -7.77
CA ASN A 97 -13.49 12.53 -6.67
C ASN A 97 -13.63 11.81 -5.33
N ALA A 98 -14.22 10.62 -5.27
CA ALA A 98 -14.53 9.93 -4.02
C ALA A 98 -13.28 9.52 -3.21
N LEU A 99 -12.10 9.49 -3.84
CA LEU A 99 -10.80 9.23 -3.19
C LEU A 99 -10.11 10.49 -2.69
N ASN A 100 -10.62 11.69 -3.01
CA ASN A 100 -10.03 12.94 -2.56
C ASN A 100 -10.29 13.10 -1.05
N GLY A 101 -9.28 12.83 -0.23
CA GLY A 101 -9.35 13.00 1.23
C GLY A 101 -9.19 11.71 2.04
N THR A 102 -9.09 10.54 1.41
CA THR A 102 -8.62 9.32 2.08
C THR A 102 -7.10 9.41 2.25
N LYS A 103 -6.65 9.85 3.43
CA LYS A 103 -5.26 9.76 3.90
C LYS A 103 -5.22 9.05 5.23
#